data_AF-S2YNG4-F1
#
_entry.id   AF-S2YNG4-F1
#
_cell.length_a   1.000
_cell.length_b   1.000
_cell.length_c   1.000
_cell.angle_alpha   90.00
_cell.angle_beta   90.00
_cell.angle_gamma   90.00
#
_symmetry.space_group_name_H-M   'P 1'
#
loop_
_entity.id
_entity.type
_entity.pdbx_description
1 polymer ?
#
loop_
_entity_poly.entity_id
_entity_poly.type
_entity_poly.pdbx_seq_one_letter_code
_entity_poly.pdbx_strand_id
1 'polypeptide(L)'
;MKDKYKLKDPSKKYIEVVEQANSLYGLFSRKKKLRAIEFLKSKLNDEDFEVEELASGFIFIGYLYQEIKEYESAAFYFSKGYSLGKDVLFPYNSELKKVLKTFLKASRKDLYDYWRSDFLKRSLYDKKFNKLMNS
;
A
#
# COMPACT_ATOMS: atom_id res chain seq x y z
N MET A 1 7.29 5.29 -26.69
CA MET A 1 6.24 5.47 -25.65
C MET A 1 6.76 5.04 -24.27
N LYS A 2 7.80 5.67 -23.71
CA LYS A 2 8.37 5.29 -22.39
C LYS A 2 8.08 6.28 -21.26
N ASP A 3 7.45 7.43 -21.55
CA ASP A 3 7.33 8.53 -20.59
C ASP A 3 5.95 8.69 -19.92
N LYS A 4 4.97 7.80 -20.19
CA LYS A 4 3.59 7.96 -19.69
C LYS A 4 3.33 7.46 -18.25
N TYR A 5 4.35 6.93 -17.56
CA TYR A 5 4.18 6.28 -16.25
C TYR A 5 5.04 6.89 -15.14
N LYS A 6 5.49 8.13 -15.30
CA LYS A 6 6.20 8.81 -14.22
C LYS A 6 5.18 9.26 -13.18
N LEU A 7 5.06 8.47 -12.11
CA LEU A 7 4.54 8.98 -10.85
C LEU A 7 5.25 10.29 -10.55
N LYS A 8 4.49 11.32 -10.14
CA LYS A 8 5.11 12.53 -9.61
C LYS A 8 5.98 12.15 -8.42
N ASP A 9 7.11 12.83 -8.28
CA ASP A 9 7.89 12.70 -7.07
C ASP A 9 7.02 13.16 -5.88
N PRO A 10 7.04 12.43 -4.76
CA PRO A 10 6.27 12.82 -3.58
C PRO A 10 6.74 14.18 -3.07
N SER A 11 5.80 14.93 -2.48
CA SER A 11 6.11 16.19 -1.83
C SER A 11 7.13 15.99 -0.70
N LYS A 12 7.95 17.01 -0.46
CA LYS A 12 8.89 17.00 0.67
C LYS A 12 8.18 16.74 1.99
N LYS A 13 6.97 17.28 2.15
CA LYS A 13 6.11 17.08 3.32
C LYS A 13 5.75 15.62 3.52
N TYR A 14 5.32 14.92 2.47
CA TYR A 14 5.01 13.49 2.54
C TYR A 14 6.26 12.66 2.87
N ILE A 15 7.41 12.99 2.26
CA ILE A 15 8.69 12.34 2.57
C ILE A 15 9.02 12.48 4.05
N GLU A 16 8.94 13.69 4.62
CA GLU A 16 9.19 13.95 6.03
C GLU A 16 8.24 13.15 6.95
N VAL A 17 6.96 13.00 6.58
CA VAL A 17 6.00 12.16 7.31
C VAL A 17 6.42 10.69 7.29
N VAL A 18 6.79 10.16 6.12
CA VAL A 18 7.23 8.76 6.00
C VAL A 18 8.53 8.52 6.77
N GLU A 19 9.49 9.44 6.71
CA GLU A 19 10.74 9.37 7.48
C GLU A 19 10.49 9.41 8.99
N GLN A 20 9.59 10.28 9.46
CA GLN A 20 9.20 10.32 10.87
C GLN A 20 8.53 9.01 11.30
N ALA A 21 7.60 8.47 10.51
CA ALA A 21 7.00 7.16 10.78
C ALA A 21 8.06 6.04 10.83
N ASN A 22 9.05 6.08 9.94
CA ASN A 22 10.18 5.16 9.94
C ASN A 22 11.14 5.34 11.13
N SER A 23 11.27 6.55 11.68
CA SER A 23 12.06 6.74 12.91
C SER A 23 11.36 6.16 14.14
N LEU A 24 10.02 6.16 14.14
CA LEU A 24 9.21 5.44 15.13
C LEU A 24 9.32 3.93 14.94
N TYR A 25 9.62 3.47 13.72
CA TYR A 25 9.83 2.08 13.34
C TYR A 25 11.17 1.55 13.88
N GLY A 26 11.13 0.92 15.05
CA GLY A 26 12.16 -0.02 15.45
C GLY A 26 11.81 -1.42 14.96
N LEU A 27 12.77 -2.10 14.32
CA LEU A 27 12.66 -3.52 13.96
C LEU A 27 12.16 -4.33 15.19
N PHE A 28 11.12 -5.15 14.96
CA PHE A 28 10.54 -6.13 15.89
C PHE A 28 9.67 -5.65 17.07
N SER A 29 9.44 -4.35 17.27
CA SER A 29 8.53 -3.92 18.35
C SER A 29 7.10 -3.63 17.84
N ARG A 30 6.14 -4.50 18.20
CA ARG A 30 4.71 -4.29 17.92
C ARG A 30 4.21 -2.92 18.40
N LYS A 31 4.61 -2.50 19.61
CA LYS A 31 4.25 -1.19 20.19
C LYS A 31 4.75 -0.02 19.34
N LYS A 32 5.98 -0.10 18.84
CA LYS A 32 6.55 0.92 17.96
C LYS A 32 5.81 1.01 16.62
N LYS A 33 5.43 -0.15 16.05
CA LYS A 33 4.63 -0.19 14.80
C LYS A 33 3.25 0.41 14.98
N LEU A 34 2.58 0.15 16.11
CA LEU A 34 1.29 0.79 16.42
C LEU A 34 1.41 2.31 16.51
N ARG A 35 2.48 2.83 17.13
CA ARG A 35 2.76 4.28 17.16
C ARG A 35 2.98 4.87 15.77
N ALA A 36 3.75 4.20 14.91
CA ALA A 36 3.95 4.62 13.53
C ALA A 36 2.63 4.63 12.74
N ILE A 37 1.77 3.63 12.96
CA ILE A 37 0.44 3.55 12.38
C ILE A 37 -0.44 4.72 12.84
N GLU A 38 -0.50 5.01 14.14
CA GLU A 38 -1.28 6.11 14.70
C GLU A 38 -0.81 7.47 14.15
N PHE A 39 0.51 7.67 14.10
CA PHE A 39 1.12 8.86 13.53
C PHE A 39 0.74 9.05 12.05
N LEU A 40 0.90 8.01 11.22
CA LEU A 40 0.52 8.06 9.82
C LEU A 40 -0.98 8.36 9.64
N LYS A 41 -1.85 7.72 10.44
CA LYS A 41 -3.30 7.97 10.36
C LYS A 41 -3.66 9.42 10.68
N SER A 42 -3.06 10.02 11.71
CA SER A 42 -3.27 11.44 12.01
C SER A 42 -2.81 12.29 10.82
N LYS A 43 -1.56 12.09 10.37
CA LYS A 43 -0.99 12.90 9.30
C LYS A 43 -1.78 12.83 7.99
N LEU A 44 -2.21 11.64 7.58
CA LEU A 44 -3.02 11.47 6.36
C LEU A 44 -4.45 12.04 6.47
N ASN A 45 -4.96 12.30 7.67
CA ASN A 45 -6.28 12.92 7.88
C ASN A 45 -6.21 14.43 8.04
N ASP A 46 -5.13 14.94 8.63
CA ASP A 46 -5.00 16.35 9.03
C ASP A 46 -4.37 17.23 7.94
N GLU A 47 -3.80 16.61 6.90
CA GLU A 47 -2.99 17.28 5.90
C GLU A 47 -3.50 17.05 4.47
N ASP A 48 -3.44 18.10 3.66
CA ASP A 48 -3.74 18.02 2.22
C ASP A 48 -2.57 17.34 1.48
N PHE A 49 -2.76 16.06 1.19
CA PHE A 49 -1.87 15.26 0.36
C PHE A 49 -2.53 14.94 -0.97
N GLU A 50 -1.71 14.80 -2.01
CA GLU A 50 -2.19 14.34 -3.31
C GLU A 50 -2.70 12.88 -3.22
N VAL A 51 -3.55 12.48 -4.17
CA VAL A 51 -4.18 11.14 -4.12
C VAL A 51 -3.15 10.01 -4.15
N GLU A 52 -2.04 10.19 -4.87
CA GLU A 52 -0.92 9.25 -4.93
C GLU A 52 -0.25 9.07 -3.56
N GLU A 53 -0.09 10.16 -2.82
CA GLU A 53 0.53 10.20 -1.50
C GLU A 53 -0.39 9.56 -0.46
N LEU A 54 -1.69 9.90 -0.49
CA LEU A 54 -2.70 9.25 0.36
C LEU A 54 -2.75 7.74 0.10
N ALA A 55 -2.78 7.32 -1.18
CA ALA A 55 -2.77 5.91 -1.56
C ALA A 55 -1.52 5.20 -1.04
N SER A 56 -0.34 5.80 -1.25
CA SER A 56 0.95 5.29 -0.76
C SER A 56 0.97 5.18 0.77
N GLY A 57 0.47 6.18 1.49
CA GLY A 57 0.41 6.20 2.94
C GLY A 57 -0.49 5.12 3.52
N PHE A 58 -1.68 4.91 2.94
CA PHE A 58 -2.56 3.81 3.37
C PHE A 58 -1.97 2.43 3.04
N ILE A 59 -1.30 2.28 1.90
CA ILE A 59 -0.56 1.04 1.59
C ILE A 59 0.54 0.81 2.62
N PHE A 60 1.26 1.86 3.04
CA PHE A 60 2.29 1.75 4.06
C PHE A 60 1.72 1.32 5.42
N ILE A 61 0.59 1.90 5.84
CA ILE A 61 -0.13 1.43 7.03
C ILE A 61 -0.52 -0.06 6.90
N GLY A 62 -0.95 -0.50 5.72
CA GLY A 62 -1.25 -1.91 5.42
C GLY A 62 -0.05 -2.83 5.66
N TYR A 63 1.16 -2.42 5.23
CA TYR A 63 2.39 -3.18 5.50
C TYR A 63 2.70 -3.23 7.00
N LEU A 64 2.57 -2.13 7.73
CA LEU A 64 2.82 -2.12 9.18
C LEU A 64 1.87 -3.07 9.94
N TYR A 65 0.59 -3.10 9.57
CA TYR A 65 -0.36 -4.06 10.13
C TYR A 65 -0.04 -5.51 9.74
N GLN A 66 0.35 -5.75 8.49
CA GLN A 66 0.75 -7.07 8.00
C GLN A 66 1.91 -7.63 8.83
N GLU A 67 2.90 -6.79 9.15
CA GLU A 67 4.07 -7.18 9.93
C GLU A 67 3.77 -7.50 11.40
N ILE A 68 2.74 -6.89 11.99
CA ILE A 68 2.25 -7.26 13.34
C ILE A 68 1.19 -8.36 13.32
N LYS A 69 0.95 -8.98 12.16
CA LYS A 69 0.00 -10.07 11.90
C LYS A 69 -1.47 -9.69 12.13
N GLU A 70 -1.80 -8.40 12.08
CA GLU A 70 -3.17 -7.89 12.12
C GLU A 70 -3.77 -7.89 10.71
N TYR A 71 -4.09 -9.08 10.20
CA TYR A 71 -4.39 -9.26 8.78
C TYR A 71 -5.67 -8.58 8.31
N GLU A 72 -6.71 -8.50 9.14
CA GLU A 72 -7.95 -7.78 8.77
C GLU A 72 -7.69 -6.27 8.61
N SER A 73 -6.94 -5.67 9.54
CA SER A 73 -6.53 -4.27 9.43
C SER A 73 -5.63 -4.04 8.22
N ALA A 74 -4.68 -4.95 7.98
CA ALA A 74 -3.81 -4.88 6.81
C ALA A 74 -4.62 -4.95 5.49
N ALA A 75 -5.57 -5.87 5.40
CA ALA A 75 -6.47 -6.02 4.27
C ALA A 75 -7.29 -4.74 4.02
N PHE A 76 -7.87 -4.17 5.08
CA PHE A 76 -8.61 -2.92 4.99
C PHE A 76 -7.74 -1.79 4.41
N TYR A 77 -6.54 -1.58 4.95
CA TYR A 77 -5.66 -0.48 4.54
C TYR A 77 -5.04 -0.67 3.15
N PHE A 78 -4.68 -1.90 2.77
CA PHE A 78 -4.30 -2.19 1.40
C PHE A 78 -5.44 -1.87 0.43
N SER A 79 -6.65 -2.38 0.69
CA SER A 79 -7.80 -2.11 -0.17
C SER A 79 -8.10 -0.61 -0.26
N LYS A 80 -8.03 0.12 0.85
CA LYS A 80 -8.23 1.57 0.86
C LYS A 80 -7.20 2.29 -0.01
N GLY A 81 -5.91 1.99 0.17
CA GLY A 81 -4.83 2.65 -0.57
C GLY A 81 -4.88 2.35 -2.08
N TYR A 82 -5.06 1.09 -2.46
CA TYR A 82 -5.18 0.74 -3.88
C TYR A 82 -6.47 1.26 -4.54
N SER A 83 -7.57 1.38 -3.79
CA SER A 83 -8.81 1.98 -4.30
C SER A 83 -8.67 3.48 -4.55
N LEU A 84 -8.00 4.20 -3.64
CA LEU A 84 -7.72 5.62 -3.81
C LEU A 84 -6.85 5.87 -5.04
N GLY A 85 -5.78 5.09 -5.20
CA GLY A 85 -4.90 5.17 -6.36
C GLY A 85 -5.29 4.26 -7.52
N LYS A 86 -6.59 4.00 -7.74
CA LYS A 86 -7.05 3.11 -8.83
C LYS A 86 -6.68 3.66 -10.21
N ASP A 87 -6.74 4.99 -10.36
CA ASP A 87 -6.44 5.71 -11.60
C ASP A 87 -4.94 6.06 -11.70
N VAL A 88 -4.17 5.71 -10.67
CA VAL A 88 -2.73 5.90 -10.60
C VAL A 88 -2.02 4.68 -11.19
N LEU A 89 -1.11 4.93 -12.13
CA LEU A 89 -0.35 3.90 -12.82
C LEU A 89 0.84 3.41 -11.98
N PHE A 90 0.56 2.85 -10.81
CA PHE A 90 1.59 2.27 -9.95
C PHE A 90 2.35 1.15 -10.70
N PRO A 91 3.69 1.17 -10.70
CA PRO A 91 4.49 0.11 -11.30
C PRO A 91 4.35 -1.19 -10.49
N TYR A 92 4.67 -2.30 -11.13
CA TYR A 92 4.67 -3.59 -10.45
C TYR A 92 5.68 -3.60 -9.28
N ASN A 93 5.22 -4.09 -8.14
CA ASN A 93 6.04 -4.39 -6.97
C ASN A 93 5.90 -5.89 -6.62
N SER A 94 7.00 -6.58 -6.36
CA SER A 94 6.99 -7.98 -5.90
C SER A 94 6.22 -8.20 -4.60
N GLU A 95 6.12 -7.16 -3.76
CA GLU A 95 5.35 -7.17 -2.50
C GLU A 95 3.84 -7.34 -2.72
N LEU A 96 3.31 -7.10 -3.94
CA LEU A 96 1.91 -7.35 -4.27
C LEU A 96 1.49 -8.80 -4.02
N LYS A 97 2.41 -9.77 -4.16
CA LYS A 97 2.15 -11.16 -3.78
C LYS A 97 1.86 -11.31 -2.29
N LYS A 98 2.55 -10.54 -1.44
CA LYS A 98 2.31 -10.53 0.00
C LYS A 98 0.99 -9.86 0.33
N VAL A 99 0.63 -8.78 -0.38
CA VAL A 99 -0.70 -8.14 -0.27
C VAL A 99 -1.83 -9.13 -0.55
N LEU A 100 -1.76 -9.86 -1.68
CA LEU A 100 -2.77 -10.87 -2.02
C LEU A 100 -2.86 -11.97 -0.95
N LYS A 101 -1.72 -12.45 -0.44
CA LYS A 101 -1.71 -13.41 0.66
C LYS A 101 -2.29 -12.84 1.95
N THR A 102 -2.16 -11.54 2.22
CA THR A 102 -2.80 -10.90 3.37
C THR A 102 -4.31 -10.97 3.28
N PHE A 103 -4.91 -10.74 2.10
CA PHE A 103 -6.37 -10.88 1.93
C PHE A 103 -6.84 -12.30 2.26
N LEU A 104 -6.12 -13.33 1.80
CA LEU A 104 -6.44 -14.72 2.14
C LEU A 104 -6.28 -15.00 3.65
N LYS A 105 -5.23 -14.49 4.29
CA LYS A 105 -5.02 -14.64 5.73
C LYS A 105 -6.06 -13.89 6.59
N ALA A 106 -6.66 -12.85 6.02
CA ALA A 106 -7.78 -12.13 6.63
C ALA A 106 -9.14 -12.82 6.36
N SER A 107 -9.15 -13.99 5.71
CA SER A 107 -10.39 -14.65 5.23
C SER A 107 -11.23 -13.77 4.28
N ARG A 108 -10.59 -12.78 3.62
CA ARG A 108 -11.19 -11.84 2.66
C ARG A 108 -10.95 -12.31 1.23
N LYS A 109 -11.55 -13.46 0.88
CA LYS A 109 -11.46 -14.02 -0.48
C LYS A 109 -12.04 -13.06 -1.52
N ASP A 110 -13.08 -12.31 -1.15
CA ASP A 110 -13.66 -11.23 -1.94
C ASP A 110 -12.61 -10.19 -2.38
N LEU A 111 -11.80 -9.68 -1.43
CA LEU A 111 -10.74 -8.73 -1.72
C LEU A 111 -9.60 -9.36 -2.52
N TYR A 112 -9.25 -10.62 -2.23
CA TYR A 112 -8.25 -11.34 -3.03
C TYR A 112 -8.66 -11.45 -4.50
N ASP A 113 -9.89 -11.92 -4.78
CA ASP A 113 -10.36 -12.13 -6.15
C ASP A 113 -10.43 -10.78 -6.91
N TYR A 114 -10.96 -9.74 -6.26
CA TYR A 114 -11.06 -8.39 -6.82
C TYR A 114 -9.68 -7.82 -7.14
N TRP A 115 -8.78 -7.74 -6.15
CA TRP A 115 -7.48 -7.09 -6.33
C TRP A 115 -6.55 -7.88 -7.23
N ARG A 116 -6.62 -9.22 -7.21
CA ARG A 116 -5.85 -10.03 -8.17
C ARG A 116 -6.29 -9.75 -9.60
N SER A 117 -7.60 -9.66 -9.85
CA SER A 117 -8.12 -9.29 -11.17
C SER A 117 -7.69 -7.88 -11.59
N ASP A 118 -7.84 -6.89 -10.69
CA ASP A 118 -7.42 -5.50 -10.95
C ASP A 118 -5.92 -5.42 -11.27
N PHE A 119 -5.07 -6.02 -10.43
CA PHE A 119 -3.62 -6.03 -10.65
C PHE A 119 -3.24 -6.72 -11.96
N LEU A 120 -3.92 -7.80 -12.35
CA LEU A 120 -3.64 -8.43 -13.64
C LEU A 120 -4.02 -7.53 -14.83
N LYS A 121 -5.08 -6.72 -14.73
CA LYS A 121 -5.42 -5.73 -15.78
C LYS A 121 -4.33 -4.66 -15.95
N ARG A 122 -3.57 -4.35 -14.90
CA ARG A 122 -2.43 -3.42 -14.96
C ARG A 122 -1.27 -3.94 -15.84
N SER A 123 -1.31 -5.21 -16.26
CA SER A 123 -0.39 -5.75 -17.27
C SER A 123 -0.46 -5.05 -18.63
N LEU A 124 -1.58 -4.36 -18.91
CA LEU A 124 -1.76 -3.51 -20.08
C LEU A 124 -0.69 -2.41 -20.16
N TYR A 125 -0.19 -1.92 -19.03
CA TYR A 125 0.83 -0.89 -18.98
C TYR A 125 2.17 -1.34 -18.37
N ASP A 126 2.16 -2.33 -17.46
CA ASP A 126 3.39 -2.95 -16.93
C ASP A 126 3.28 -4.48 -16.97
N LYS A 127 3.92 -5.09 -17.98
CA LYS A 127 3.89 -6.54 -18.22
C LYS A 127 4.34 -7.38 -17.01
N LYS A 128 5.07 -6.82 -16.03
CA LYS A 128 5.49 -7.56 -14.83
C LYS A 128 4.31 -7.98 -13.94
N PHE A 129 3.15 -7.32 -14.04
CA PHE A 129 1.93 -7.74 -13.34
C PHE A 129 1.48 -9.16 -13.71
N ASN A 130 1.85 -9.69 -14.88
CA ASN A 130 1.60 -11.09 -15.25
C ASN A 130 2.22 -12.10 -14.28
N LYS A 131 3.21 -11.71 -13.46
CA LYS A 131 3.76 -12.53 -12.38
C LYS A 131 2.73 -12.90 -11.30
N LEU A 132 1.55 -12.27 -11.29
CA LEU A 132 0.45 -12.54 -10.37
C LEU A 132 -0.52 -13.62 -10.84
N MET A 133 -0.38 -14.14 -12.06
CA MET A 133 -1.29 -15.18 -12.60
C MET A 133 -1.29 -16.46 -11.75
N ASN A 134 -0.18 -16.78 -11.08
CA ASN A 134 -0.04 -17.98 -10.24
C ASN A 134 0.11 -17.65 -8.74
N SER A 135 -0.35 -16.47 -8.31
CA SER A 135 -0.15 -15.96 -6.93
C SER A 135 -1.32 -16.25 -6.00
#